data_AF-A0A2A4W9F9-F1
#
_entry.id   AF-A0A2A4W9F9-F1
#
_cell.length_a   1.000
_cell.length_b   1.000
_cell.length_c   1.000
_cell.angle_alpha   90.00
_cell.angle_beta   90.00
_cell.angle_gamma   90.00
#
_symmetry.space_group_name_H-M   'P 1'
#
loop_
_entity.id
_entity.type
_entity.pdbx_description
1 polymer ?
#
loop_
_entity_poly.entity_id
_entity_poly.type
_entity_poly.pdbx_seq_one_letter_code
_entity_poly.pdbx_strand_id
1 'polypeptide(L)'
;MKTAITAVILSGGQARRMGGEDKGLITFAAKPMVAHVIAVLESLHEHIDRVLLNTNQPEGYTQFGLQITDDKLKDNEGPLVGIDAGLASIEKGYLLVVCHTTGRCRPLSQF
;
A
#
# COMPACT_ATOMS: atom_id res chain seq x y z
N MET A 1 15.34 20.93 -9.10
CA MET A 1 13.95 20.70 -9.56
C MET A 1 13.32 19.69 -8.63
N LYS A 2 12.17 19.99 -8.05
CA LYS A 2 11.42 19.03 -7.23
C LYS A 2 10.76 18.01 -8.17
N THR A 3 11.07 16.73 -8.03
CA THR A 3 10.37 15.68 -8.77
C THR A 3 9.01 15.50 -8.10
N ALA A 4 7.92 15.66 -8.86
CA ALA A 4 6.58 15.40 -8.32
C ALA A 4 6.31 13.89 -8.37
N ILE A 5 6.28 13.24 -7.22
CA ILE A 5 6.00 11.80 -7.12
C ILE A 5 4.77 11.59 -6.23
N THR A 6 3.81 10.85 -6.75
CA THR A 6 2.73 10.27 -5.94
C THR A 6 3.10 8.82 -5.66
N ALA A 7 3.11 8.42 -4.39
CA ALA A 7 3.33 7.04 -4.01
C ALA A 7 1.97 6.35 -3.77
N VAL A 8 1.84 5.11 -4.24
CA VAL A 8 0.70 4.24 -3.92
C VAL A 8 1.21 2.98 -3.24
N ILE A 9 0.68 2.72 -2.05
CA ILE A 9 0.90 1.48 -1.31
C ILE A 9 -0.22 0.52 -1.70
N LEU A 10 0.16 -0.57 -2.37
CA LEU A 10 -0.75 -1.66 -2.69
C LEU A 10 -0.84 -2.61 -1.49
N SER A 11 -1.94 -2.47 -0.75
CA SER A 11 -2.33 -3.33 0.37
C SER A 11 -3.55 -4.20 0.06
N GLY A 12 -4.10 -4.12 -1.16
CA GLY A 12 -5.19 -4.96 -1.63
C GLY A 12 -4.77 -6.38 -2.02
N GLY A 13 -5.74 -7.30 -1.97
CA GLY A 13 -5.60 -8.69 -2.39
C GLY A 13 -6.37 -9.64 -1.48
N GLN A 14 -6.73 -10.82 -1.99
CA GLN A 14 -7.66 -11.72 -1.29
C GLN A 14 -7.05 -12.48 -0.10
N ALA A 15 -5.80 -12.23 0.27
CA ALA A 15 -5.08 -12.89 1.37
C ALA A 15 -5.25 -14.44 1.49
N ARG A 16 -5.61 -15.12 0.39
CA ARG A 16 -6.09 -16.53 0.39
C ARG A 16 -5.08 -17.53 0.96
N ARG A 17 -3.79 -17.20 0.93
CA ARG A 17 -2.69 -18.06 1.41
C ARG A 17 -2.30 -17.79 2.88
N MET A 18 -2.83 -16.75 3.52
CA MET A 18 -2.53 -16.35 4.90
C MET A 18 -3.81 -16.27 5.75
N GLY A 19 -4.75 -17.21 5.54
CA GLY A 19 -5.96 -17.31 6.37
C GLY A 19 -6.97 -16.17 6.20
N GLY A 20 -6.81 -15.29 5.20
CA GLY A 20 -7.70 -14.15 4.99
C GLY A 20 -7.35 -12.89 5.79
N GLU A 21 -6.28 -12.93 6.61
CA GLU A 21 -5.82 -11.73 7.31
C GLU A 21 -5.09 -10.77 6.38
N ASP A 22 -5.34 -9.47 6.56
CA ASP A 22 -4.69 -8.44 5.79
C ASP A 22 -3.18 -8.38 6.12
N LYS A 23 -2.37 -8.78 5.14
CA LYS A 23 -0.92 -8.90 5.30
C LYS A 23 -0.23 -7.58 5.64
N GLY A 24 -0.79 -6.43 5.24
CA GLY A 24 -0.18 -5.15 5.58
C GLY A 24 -0.31 -4.81 7.06
N LEU A 25 -1.30 -5.38 7.75
CA LEU A 25 -1.53 -5.21 9.19
C LEU A 25 -0.82 -6.25 10.04
N ILE A 26 -0.24 -7.28 9.42
CA ILE A 26 0.61 -8.24 10.14
C ILE A 26 1.76 -7.50 10.81
N THR A 27 1.95 -7.78 12.10
CA THR A 27 3.04 -7.19 12.88
C THR A 27 4.37 -7.86 12.50
N PHE A 28 5.33 -7.04 12.06
CA PHE A 28 6.71 -7.41 11.82
C PHE A 28 7.63 -6.44 12.57
N ALA A 29 8.55 -6.95 13.39
CA ALA A 29 9.42 -6.11 14.23
C ALA A 29 8.63 -5.07 15.06
N ALA A 30 7.59 -5.54 15.78
CA ALA A 30 6.72 -4.74 16.65
C ALA A 30 5.88 -3.64 15.98
N LYS A 31 5.87 -3.55 14.65
CA LYS A 31 5.00 -2.61 13.90
C LYS A 31 4.29 -3.33 12.75
N PRO A 32 3.10 -2.88 12.34
CA PRO A 32 2.46 -3.38 11.12
C PRO A 32 3.40 -3.25 9.91
N MET A 33 3.41 -4.24 9.00
CA MET A 33 4.26 -4.20 7.80
C MET A 33 4.09 -2.91 6.99
N VAL A 34 2.84 -2.45 6.84
CA VAL A 34 2.52 -1.19 6.16
C VAL A 34 3.19 0.02 6.82
N ALA A 35 3.32 0.04 8.15
CA ALA A 35 3.91 1.16 8.88
C ALA A 35 5.39 1.34 8.55
N HIS A 36 6.11 0.26 8.23
CA HIS A 36 7.49 0.36 7.76
C HIS A 36 7.59 1.03 6.39
N VAL A 37 6.69 0.68 5.47
CA VAL A 37 6.64 1.31 4.14
C VAL A 37 6.29 2.79 4.28
N ILE A 38 5.30 3.12 5.11
CA ILE A 38 4.91 4.51 5.39
C ILE A 38 6.10 5.31 5.91
N ALA A 39 6.82 4.81 6.91
CA ALA A 39 7.99 5.49 7.47
C ALA A 39 9.09 5.74 6.41
N VAL A 40 9.30 4.81 5.48
CA VAL A 40 10.25 5.00 4.37
C VAL A 40 9.75 6.09 3.42
N LEU A 41 8.46 6.09 3.05
CA LEU A 41 7.90 7.11 2.16
C LEU A 41 7.93 8.52 2.80
N GLU A 42 7.64 8.62 4.11
CA GLU A 42 7.75 9.86 4.87
C GLU A 42 9.18 10.40 4.91
N SER A 43 10.19 9.51 4.98
CA SER A 43 11.60 9.93 4.91
C SER A 43 11.97 10.55 3.56
N LEU A 44 11.17 10.32 2.52
CA LEU A 44 11.34 10.81 1.16
C LEU A 44 10.41 11.99 0.80
N HIS A 45 9.79 12.67 1.78
CA HIS A 45 8.82 13.76 1.59
C HIS A 45 9.30 14.91 0.68
N GLU A 46 10.61 15.15 0.59
CA GLU A 46 11.18 16.14 -0.35
C GLU A 46 10.89 15.81 -1.82
N HIS A 47 10.66 14.53 -2.13
CA HIS A 47 10.39 14.03 -3.48
C HIS A 47 8.97 13.47 -3.63
N ILE A 48 8.32 13.10 -2.53
CA ILE A 48 6.98 12.51 -2.54
C ILE A 48 5.98 13.55 -2.07
N ASP A 49 5.10 13.97 -2.98
CA ASP A 49 4.08 14.99 -2.67
C ASP A 49 2.87 14.37 -1.98
N ARG A 50 2.54 13.11 -2.29
CA ARG A 50 1.36 12.41 -1.79
C ARG A 50 1.61 10.92 -1.63
N VAL A 51 0.97 10.33 -0.62
CA VAL A 51 0.94 8.88 -0.39
C VAL A 51 -0.51 8.42 -0.35
N LEU A 52 -0.83 7.47 -1.19
CA LEU A 52 -2.13 6.80 -1.28
C LEU A 52 -2.01 5.37 -0.78
N LEU A 53 -3.08 4.86 -0.18
CA LEU A 53 -3.19 3.46 0.21
C LEU A 53 -4.34 2.81 -0.52
N ASN A 54 -4.04 1.82 -1.35
CA ASN A 54 -5.06 1.00 -2.00
C ASN A 54 -5.31 -0.27 -1.19
N THR A 55 -6.56 -0.48 -0.77
CA THR A 55 -7.00 -1.69 -0.07
C THR A 55 -8.49 -1.92 -0.25
N ASN A 56 -8.90 -3.19 -0.22
CA ASN A 56 -10.31 -3.61 -0.21
C ASN A 56 -10.86 -3.74 1.22
N GLN A 57 -10.01 -3.54 2.24
CA GLN A 57 -10.34 -3.62 3.67
C GLN A 57 -9.79 -2.39 4.40
N PRO A 58 -10.50 -1.24 4.34
CA PRO A 58 -9.97 0.02 4.83
C PRO A 58 -9.91 0.11 6.36
N GLU A 59 -10.69 -0.67 7.11
CA GLU A 59 -10.91 -0.44 8.55
C GLU A 59 -9.60 -0.37 9.34
N GLY A 60 -8.67 -1.29 9.08
CA GLY A 60 -7.39 -1.36 9.78
C GLY A 60 -6.34 -0.33 9.33
N TYR A 61 -6.55 0.37 8.22
CA TYR A 61 -5.60 1.35 7.68
C TYR A 61 -5.95 2.80 8.02
N THR A 62 -7.18 3.06 8.45
CA THR A 62 -7.64 4.40 8.84
C THR A 62 -6.77 5.05 9.91
N GLN A 63 -6.18 4.24 10.80
CA GLN A 63 -5.27 4.69 11.85
C GLN A 63 -3.99 5.38 11.35
N PHE A 64 -3.59 5.16 10.08
CA PHE A 64 -2.40 5.77 9.50
C PHE A 64 -2.65 7.15 8.90
N GLY A 65 -3.91 7.63 8.86
CA GLY A 65 -4.24 8.96 8.35
C GLY A 65 -3.97 9.17 6.86
N LEU A 66 -3.73 8.10 6.09
CA LEU A 66 -3.49 8.17 4.65
C LEU A 66 -4.80 8.28 3.89
N GLN A 67 -4.73 8.86 2.68
CA GLN A 67 -5.84 8.80 1.75
C GLN A 67 -6.00 7.36 1.24
N ILE A 68 -7.12 6.74 1.60
CA ILE A 68 -7.45 5.38 1.19
C ILE A 68 -8.26 5.44 -0.12
N THR A 69 -7.81 4.67 -1.11
CA THR A 69 -8.51 4.45 -2.37
C THR A 69 -9.02 3.02 -2.42
N ASP A 70 -10.30 2.85 -2.73
CA ASP A 70 -10.92 1.54 -2.90
C ASP A 70 -11.06 1.23 -4.39
N ASP A 71 -10.93 -0.06 -4.73
CA ASP A 71 -11.14 -0.57 -6.07
C ASP A 71 -12.63 -0.49 -6.40
N LYS A 72 -13.05 0.60 -7.07
CA LYS A 72 -14.45 0.76 -7.52
C LYS A 72 -14.87 -0.28 -8.56
N LEU A 73 -13.92 -0.99 -9.16
CA LEU A 73 -14.16 -2.10 -10.08
C LEU A 73 -14.47 -3.37 -9.27
N LYS A 74 -15.75 -3.75 -9.27
CA LYS A 74 -16.33 -4.84 -8.46
C LYS A 74 -15.74 -6.24 -8.69
N ASP A 75 -14.82 -6.42 -9.65
CA ASP A 75 -14.44 -7.72 -10.20
C ASP A 75 -12.99 -8.16 -9.97
N ASN A 76 -12.41 -7.86 -8.80
CA ASN A 76 -11.13 -8.48 -8.35
C ASN A 76 -9.95 -8.32 -9.33
N GLU A 77 -9.77 -7.15 -9.95
CA GLU A 77 -8.72 -6.96 -10.97
C GLU A 77 -7.33 -6.63 -10.40
N GLY A 78 -6.93 -7.32 -9.31
CA GLY A 78 -5.53 -7.42 -8.89
C GLY A 78 -4.77 -6.08 -8.70
N PRO A 79 -3.43 -6.10 -8.75
CA PRO A 79 -2.60 -4.91 -8.50
C PRO A 79 -2.78 -3.77 -9.51
N LEU A 80 -3.34 -4.05 -10.69
CA LEU A 80 -3.45 -3.08 -11.78
C LEU A 80 -4.52 -2.02 -11.50
N VAL A 81 -5.62 -2.36 -10.83
CA VAL A 81 -6.63 -1.36 -10.43
C VAL A 81 -6.05 -0.36 -9.44
N GLY A 82 -5.20 -0.82 -8.51
CA GLY A 82 -4.51 0.10 -7.61
C GLY A 82 -3.52 1.02 -8.31
N ILE A 83 -2.89 0.54 -9.39
CA ILE A 83 -2.05 1.38 -10.24
C ILE A 83 -2.92 2.39 -11.02
N ASP A 84 -4.05 1.97 -11.59
CA ASP A 84 -4.99 2.85 -12.30
C ASP A 84 -5.53 3.95 -11.38
N ALA A 85 -5.99 3.59 -10.17
CA ALA A 85 -6.43 4.55 -9.17
C ALA A 85 -5.32 5.54 -8.77
N GLY A 86 -4.08 5.05 -8.65
CA GLY A 86 -2.90 5.88 -8.42
C GLY A 86 -2.63 6.84 -9.58
N LEU A 87 -2.67 6.36 -10.83
CA LEU A 87 -2.49 7.18 -12.03
C LEU A 87 -3.59 8.25 -12.17
N ALA A 88 -4.84 7.90 -11.89
CA ALA A 88 -5.97 8.83 -11.93
C ALA A 88 -5.85 9.97 -10.90
N SER A 89 -5.06 9.77 -9.84
CA SER A 89 -4.79 10.78 -8.81
C SER A 89 -3.64 11.73 -9.12
N ILE A 90 -2.82 11.42 -10.14
CA ILE A 90 -1.62 12.18 -10.47
C ILE A 90 -2.00 13.33 -11.39
N GLU A 91 -1.70 14.56 -10.95
CA GLU A 91 -1.82 15.74 -11.81
C GLU A 91 -0.57 15.91 -12.70
N LYS A 92 0.63 15.66 -12.16
CA LYS A 92 1.93 15.78 -12.85
C LYS A 92 2.97 14.85 -12.20
N GLY A 93 3.90 14.34 -13.01
CA GLY A 93 5.08 13.63 -12.52
C GLY A 93 4.99 12.10 -12.62
N TYR A 94 5.52 11.40 -11.61
CA TYR A 94 5.68 9.94 -11.61
C TYR A 94 4.82 9.25 -10.54
N LEU A 95 4.40 8.01 -10.82
CA LEU A 95 3.80 7.12 -9.82
C LEU A 95 4.88 6.17 -9.27
N LEU A 96 5.05 6.18 -7.95
CA LEU A 96 5.82 5.16 -7.25
C LEU A 96 4.86 4.10 -6.70
N VAL A 97 4.95 2.88 -7.23
CA VAL A 97 4.12 1.76 -6.79
C VAL A 97 4.94 0.89 -5.83
N VAL A 98 4.46 0.72 -4.61
CA VAL A 98 5.12 -0.12 -3.59
C VAL A 98 4.14 -1.12 -3.01
N CYS A 99 4.65 -2.30 -2.66
CA CYS A 99 3.89 -3.31 -1.92
C CYS A 99 4.45 -3.45 -0.52
N HIS A 100 3.58 -3.81 0.43
CA HIS A 100 3.95 -4.03 1.83
C HIS A 100 4.70 -5.36 2.06
N THR A 101 4.73 -6.27 1.08
CA THR A 101 5.38 -7.57 1.24
C THR A 101 6.87 -7.52 0.95
N THR A 102 7.69 -7.94 1.93
CA THR A 102 9.03 -8.46 1.65
C THR A 102 8.88 -9.74 0.84
N GLY A 103 9.72 -9.98 -0.18
CA GLY A 103 9.59 -11.07 -1.17
C GLY A 103 9.66 -12.51 -0.62
N ARG A 104 9.47 -12.74 0.68
CA ARG A 104 9.36 -14.05 1.33
C ARG A 104 8.01 -14.18 2.03
N CYS A 105 6.98 -14.58 1.28
CA CYS A 105 5.76 -15.14 1.87
C CYS A 105 6.04 -16.53 2.46
N ARG A 106 6.72 -16.60 3.61
CA ARG A 106 6.69 -17.78 4.48
C ARG A 106 5.65 -17.55 5.59
N PRO A 107 4.95 -18.60 6.05
CA PRO A 107 4.10 -18.50 7.24
C PRO A 107 4.90 -17.92 8.41
N LEU A 108 4.30 -17.01 9.19
CA LEU A 108 4.92 -16.44 10.40
C LEU A 108 5.33 -17.49 11.42
N SER A 109 4.77 -18.70 11.35
CA SER A 109 5.16 -19.86 12.16
C SER A 109 6.55 -20.43 11.82
N GLN A 110 7.23 -19.88 10.83
CA GLN A 110 8.56 -20.32 10.38
C GLN A 110 9.67 -19.28 10.64
N PHE A 111 9.41 -18.31 11.51
CA PHE A 111 10.38 -17.33 12.01
C PHE A 111 10.57 -17.44 13.52
#